data_AF-A0A0N5D9W3-F1
#
_entry.id   AF-A0A0N5D9W3-F1
#
_cell.length_a   1.000
_cell.length_b   1.000
_cell.length_c   1.000
_cell.angle_alpha   90.00
_cell.angle_beta   90.00
_cell.angle_gamma   90.00
#
_symmetry.space_group_name_H-M   'P 1'
#
loop_
_entity.id
_entity.type
_entity.pdbx_description
1 polymer ?
#
loop_
_entity_poly.entity_id
_entity_poly.type
_entity_poly.pdbx_seq_one_letter_code
_entity_poly.pdbx_strand_id
1 'polypeptide(L)'
;LWFKILFIDKVELDRQRLLRDLQREINQLYRDLNERTRQLDEAQSKLQELSATPDENNGSACKNTDQETNEQWRDLRVDFELDEQKDYELCALRSQIAEYQKKLRDAEEAHKQELKSVCEKASATAQYNVNLDYLANGFLPKGKQDLNDSNSSLAEPTEAEYLRNVLYRYMHERETLGRESVTLARVIGTVARFTREQLNAVVAKEEQRNHGWVEGTVQGLISTAASLTSR
;
A
#
# COMPACT_ATOMS: atom_id res chain seq x y z
N LEU A 1 26.94 15.68 -34.02
CA LEU A 1 25.59 15.58 -34.61
C LEU A 1 25.09 14.14 -34.68
N TRP A 2 25.84 13.22 -35.30
CA TRP A 2 25.46 11.80 -35.49
C TRP A 2 25.01 11.05 -34.22
N PHE A 3 25.74 11.19 -33.10
CA PHE A 3 25.36 10.54 -31.84
C PHE A 3 24.01 11.01 -31.28
N LYS A 4 23.63 12.28 -31.49
CA LYS A 4 22.32 12.78 -31.04
C LYS A 4 21.18 12.18 -31.87
N ILE A 5 21.38 12.01 -33.18
CA ILE A 5 20.38 11.41 -34.09
C ILE A 5 20.17 9.94 -33.71
N LEU A 6 21.25 9.18 -33.56
CA LEU A 6 21.19 7.77 -33.13
C LEU A 6 20.53 7.57 -31.76
N PHE A 7 20.76 8.50 -30.82
CA PHE A 7 20.13 8.44 -29.51
C PHE A 7 18.62 8.72 -29.57
N ILE A 8 18.20 9.69 -30.40
CA ILE A 8 16.78 10.01 -30.61
C ILE A 8 16.06 8.82 -31.27
N ASP A 9 16.66 8.20 -32.29
CA ASP A 9 16.08 7.03 -32.97
C ASP A 9 15.93 5.83 -32.03
N LYS A 10 16.91 5.61 -31.14
CA LYS A 10 16.84 4.56 -30.12
C LYS A 10 15.70 4.81 -29.13
N VAL A 11 15.60 6.04 -28.61
CA VAL A 11 14.52 6.42 -27.68
C VAL A 11 13.15 6.26 -28.34
N GLU A 12 13.01 6.63 -29.61
CA GLU A 12 11.77 6.48 -30.35
C GLU A 12 11.42 5.00 -30.61
N LEU A 13 12.41 4.16 -30.90
CA LEU A 13 12.21 2.71 -31.04
C LEU A 13 11.75 2.07 -29.72
N ASP A 14 12.36 2.45 -28.59
CA ASP A 14 12.01 1.93 -27.27
C ASP A 14 10.60 2.39 -26.87
N ARG A 15 10.24 3.65 -27.16
CA ARG A 15 8.87 4.16 -27.01
C ARG A 15 7.86 3.35 -27.82
N GLN A 16 8.17 3.04 -29.08
CA GLN A 16 7.30 2.24 -29.94
C GLN A 16 7.16 0.79 -29.47
N ARG A 17 8.22 0.19 -28.90
CA ARG A 17 8.14 -1.14 -28.29
C ARG A 17 7.22 -1.13 -27.08
N LEU A 18 7.41 -0.18 -26.17
CA LEU A 18 6.56 -0.02 -24.99
C LEU A 18 5.09 0.14 -25.37
N LEU A 19 4.78 0.98 -26.36
CA LEU A 19 3.40 1.14 -26.85
C LEU A 19 2.80 -0.17 -27.37
N ARG A 20 3.59 -1.00 -28.06
CA ARG A 20 3.13 -2.33 -28.52
C ARG A 20 2.93 -3.31 -27.37
N ASP A 21 3.77 -3.26 -26.34
CA ASP A 21 3.61 -4.09 -25.13
C ASP A 21 2.34 -3.69 -24.37
N LEU A 22 2.15 -2.39 -24.12
CA LEU A 22 0.95 -1.84 -23.48
C LEU A 22 -0.32 -2.18 -24.26
N GLN A 23 -0.30 -2.05 -25.59
CA GLN A 23 -1.44 -2.43 -26.42
C GLN A 23 -1.76 -3.92 -26.33
N ARG A 24 -0.73 -4.78 -26.23
CA ARG A 24 -0.91 -6.22 -26.02
C ARG A 24 -1.52 -6.51 -24.64
N GLU A 25 -1.06 -5.82 -23.61
CA GLU A 25 -1.58 -5.95 -22.25
C GLU A 25 -3.05 -5.52 -22.17
N ILE A 26 -3.39 -4.36 -22.74
CA ILE A 26 -4.79 -3.90 -22.82
C ILE A 26 -5.67 -4.97 -23.47
N ASN A 27 -5.25 -5.50 -24.62
CA ASN A 27 -6.01 -6.54 -25.32
C ASN A 27 -6.15 -7.83 -24.49
N GLN A 28 -5.11 -8.19 -23.73
CA GLN A 28 -5.16 -9.35 -22.84
C GLN A 28 -6.12 -9.13 -21.68
N LEU A 29 -6.06 -7.96 -21.03
CA LEU A 29 -6.95 -7.59 -19.94
C LEU A 29 -8.43 -7.60 -20.39
N TYR A 30 -8.74 -7.13 -21.60
CA TYR A 30 -10.08 -7.23 -22.15
C TYR A 30 -10.54 -8.69 -22.34
N ARG A 31 -9.65 -9.59 -22.78
CA ARG A 31 -9.97 -11.02 -22.90
C ARG A 31 -10.22 -11.64 -21.53
N ASP A 32 -9.36 -11.36 -20.56
CA ASP A 32 -9.48 -11.89 -19.20
C ASP A 32 -10.74 -11.36 -18.52
N LEU A 33 -11.07 -10.08 -18.70
CA LEU A 33 -12.30 -9.48 -18.18
C LEU A 33 -13.53 -10.17 -18.75
N ASN A 34 -13.60 -10.36 -20.06
CA ASN A 34 -14.72 -11.06 -20.71
C ASN A 34 -14.85 -12.51 -20.23
N GLU A 35 -13.74 -13.22 -20.05
CA GLU A 35 -13.75 -14.58 -19.51
C GLU A 35 -14.26 -14.61 -18.07
N ARG A 36 -13.84 -13.66 -17.22
CA ARG A 36 -14.36 -13.53 -15.85
C ARG A 36 -15.84 -13.20 -15.81
N THR A 37 -16.33 -12.32 -16.70
CA THR A 37 -17.76 -12.05 -16.84
C THR A 37 -18.52 -13.32 -17.20
N ARG A 38 -18.02 -14.11 -18.17
CA ARG A 38 -18.63 -15.39 -18.54
C ARG A 38 -18.69 -16.37 -17.36
N GLN A 39 -17.62 -16.49 -16.58
CA GLN A 39 -17.58 -17.35 -15.40
C GLN A 39 -18.56 -16.91 -14.33
N LEU A 40 -18.74 -15.60 -14.15
CA LEU A 40 -19.71 -15.03 -13.23
C LEU A 40 -21.13 -15.36 -13.67
N ASP A 41 -21.45 -15.17 -14.95
CA ASP A 41 -22.76 -15.50 -15.52
C ASP A 41 -23.07 -17.00 -15.36
N GLU A 42 -22.09 -17.88 -15.61
CA GLU A 42 -22.24 -19.32 -15.41
C GLU A 42 -22.49 -19.67 -13.93
N ALA A 43 -21.75 -19.06 -13.01
CA ALA A 43 -21.95 -19.26 -11.57
C ALA A 43 -23.33 -18.77 -11.12
N GLN A 44 -23.78 -17.61 -11.63
CA GLN A 44 -25.12 -17.09 -11.34
C GLN A 44 -26.22 -18.03 -11.88
N SER A 45 -26.06 -18.57 -13.09
CA SER A 45 -26.99 -19.55 -13.65
C SER A 45 -27.08 -20.81 -12.79
N LYS A 46 -25.94 -21.33 -12.30
CA LYS A 46 -25.91 -22.51 -11.40
C LYS A 46 -26.57 -22.24 -10.06
N LEU A 47 -26.33 -21.06 -9.47
CA LEU A 47 -27.00 -20.66 -8.22
C LEU A 47 -28.50 -20.53 -8.42
N GLN A 48 -28.92 -19.98 -9.55
CA GLN A 48 -30.33 -19.87 -9.89
C GLN A 48 -30.98 -21.26 -10.07
N GLU A 49 -30.32 -22.19 -10.75
CA GLU A 49 -30.79 -23.57 -10.93
C GLU A 49 -30.95 -24.29 -9.58
N LEU A 50 -29.94 -24.23 -8.70
CA LEU A 50 -30.00 -24.79 -7.35
C LEU A 50 -31.09 -24.15 -6.48
N SER A 51 -31.36 -22.85 -6.67
CA SER A 51 -32.44 -22.16 -5.97
C SER A 51 -33.83 -22.45 -6.55
N ALA A 52 -33.90 -22.92 -7.80
CA ALA A 52 -35.14 -23.20 -8.52
C ALA A 52 -35.60 -24.66 -8.38
N THR A 53 -34.74 -25.58 -7.93
CA THR A 53 -35.16 -26.93 -7.54
C THR A 53 -35.88 -26.87 -6.18
N PRO A 54 -37.20 -27.14 -6.11
CA PRO A 54 -37.93 -27.11 -4.86
C PRO A 54 -37.69 -28.41 -4.07
N ASP A 55 -37.72 -28.29 -2.75
CA ASP A 55 -37.70 -29.38 -1.77
C ASP A 55 -38.68 -30.53 -2.13
N GLU A 56 -38.17 -31.60 -2.73
CA GLU A 56 -38.82 -32.91 -2.80
C GLU A 56 -37.90 -33.93 -2.13
N ASN A 57 -37.77 -33.87 -0.80
CA ASN A 57 -37.66 -35.09 0.00
C ASN A 57 -37.79 -34.81 1.51
N ASN A 58 -39.03 -34.88 2.01
CA ASN A 58 -39.26 -35.19 3.42
C ASN A 58 -40.39 -36.23 3.54
N GLY A 59 -39.98 -37.48 3.78
CA GLY A 59 -40.72 -38.49 4.52
C GLY A 59 -41.71 -39.36 3.73
N SER A 60 -41.43 -40.67 3.63
CA SER A 60 -42.33 -41.75 4.11
C SER A 60 -41.93 -43.15 3.59
N ALA A 61 -42.12 -44.12 4.48
CA ALA A 61 -42.32 -45.55 4.23
C ALA A 61 -41.09 -46.47 4.11
N CYS A 62 -40.72 -46.98 5.28
CA CYS A 62 -40.10 -48.29 5.50
C CYS A 62 -40.87 -49.40 4.76
N LYS A 63 -40.18 -50.11 3.85
CA LYS A 63 -40.47 -51.52 3.52
C LYS A 63 -39.15 -52.27 3.48
N ASN A 64 -38.98 -53.15 4.44
CA ASN A 64 -37.87 -54.07 4.59
C ASN A 64 -37.75 -54.97 3.34
N THR A 65 -36.53 -55.08 2.82
CA THR A 65 -36.03 -56.31 2.21
C THR A 65 -34.64 -56.55 2.78
N ASP A 66 -34.56 -57.63 3.55
CA ASP A 66 -33.36 -58.16 4.18
C ASP A 66 -32.31 -58.51 3.11
N GLN A 67 -31.25 -57.70 3.03
CA GLN A 67 -29.88 -58.09 2.63
C GLN A 67 -29.02 -56.81 2.58
N GLU A 68 -27.75 -56.91 3.00
CA GLU A 68 -26.70 -55.87 2.87
C GLU A 68 -26.45 -54.90 4.04
N THR A 69 -26.51 -55.38 5.29
CA THR A 69 -25.86 -54.68 6.41
C THR A 69 -24.35 -54.95 6.45
N ASN A 70 -23.59 -54.42 5.49
CA ASN A 70 -22.13 -54.29 5.63
C ASN A 70 -21.53 -53.07 4.87
N GLU A 71 -22.33 -52.37 4.06
CA GLU A 71 -21.84 -51.19 3.32
C GLU A 71 -22.25 -49.87 3.98
N GLN A 72 -23.38 -49.85 4.69
CA GLN A 72 -23.91 -48.64 5.34
C GLN A 72 -23.07 -48.15 6.54
N TRP A 73 -22.28 -49.03 7.16
CA TRP A 73 -21.36 -48.66 8.26
C TRP A 73 -19.99 -48.15 7.77
N ARG A 74 -19.71 -48.20 6.47
CA ARG A 74 -18.50 -47.58 5.90
C ARG A 74 -18.70 -46.11 5.56
N ASP A 75 -19.89 -45.73 5.09
CA ASP A 75 -20.21 -44.35 4.71
C ASP A 75 -20.26 -43.41 5.93
N LEU A 76 -20.96 -43.84 6.99
CA LEU A 76 -21.01 -43.10 8.27
C LEU A 76 -19.68 -43.03 9.04
N ARG A 77 -18.73 -43.93 8.74
CA ARG A 77 -17.40 -43.95 9.38
C ARG A 77 -16.47 -42.91 8.74
N VAL A 78 -16.62 -42.69 7.44
CA VAL A 78 -15.87 -41.66 6.70
C VAL A 78 -16.39 -40.26 7.05
N ASP A 79 -17.69 -40.10 7.26
CA ASP A 79 -18.27 -38.82 7.70
C ASP A 79 -17.88 -38.43 9.13
N PHE A 80 -17.71 -39.40 10.04
CA PHE A 80 -17.22 -39.14 11.41
C PHE A 80 -15.72 -38.80 11.45
N GLU A 81 -14.89 -39.45 10.63
CA GLU A 81 -13.44 -39.16 10.54
C GLU A 81 -13.13 -37.81 9.84
N LEU A 82 -14.00 -37.35 8.92
CA LEU A 82 -13.88 -36.05 8.27
C LEU A 82 -14.28 -34.87 9.17
N ASP A 83 -15.12 -35.10 10.18
CA ASP A 83 -15.57 -34.08 11.13
C ASP A 83 -14.49 -33.80 12.20
N GLU A 84 -13.87 -34.86 12.75
CA GLU A 84 -12.77 -34.74 13.72
C GLU A 84 -11.51 -34.06 13.13
N GLN A 85 -11.20 -34.31 11.85
CA GLN A 85 -10.06 -33.67 11.17
C GLN A 85 -10.28 -32.16 10.98
N LYS A 86 -11.50 -31.74 10.63
CA LYS A 86 -11.84 -30.31 10.48
C LYS A 86 -11.82 -29.59 11.83
N ASP A 87 -12.29 -30.24 12.88
CA ASP A 87 -12.26 -29.68 14.24
C ASP A 87 -10.83 -29.53 14.77
N TYR A 88 -9.93 -30.47 14.44
CA TYR A 88 -8.50 -30.35 14.77
C TYR A 88 -7.85 -29.16 14.05
N GLU A 89 -8.11 -28.99 12.75
CA GLU A 89 -7.59 -27.87 11.96
C GLU A 89 -8.14 -26.52 12.44
N LEU A 90 -9.44 -26.43 12.76
CA LEU A 90 -10.05 -25.24 13.35
C LEU A 90 -9.44 -24.91 14.72
N CYS A 91 -9.15 -25.92 15.55
CA CYS A 91 -8.50 -25.74 16.84
C CYS A 91 -7.04 -25.25 16.69
N ALA A 92 -6.31 -25.78 15.71
CA ALA A 92 -4.96 -25.34 15.38
C ALA A 92 -4.94 -23.88 14.90
N LEU A 93 -5.86 -23.51 13.99
CA LEU A 93 -6.01 -22.14 13.49
C LEU A 93 -6.39 -21.16 14.61
N ARG A 94 -7.32 -21.54 15.50
CA ARG A 94 -7.68 -20.73 16.68
C ARG A 94 -6.49 -20.50 17.61
N SER A 95 -5.68 -21.54 17.84
CA SER A 95 -4.47 -21.46 18.65
C SER A 95 -3.44 -20.53 18.00
N GLN A 96 -3.27 -20.63 16.67
CA GLN A 96 -2.36 -19.77 15.92
C GLN A 96 -2.79 -18.29 15.94
N ILE A 97 -4.09 -18.00 15.83
CA ILE A 97 -4.63 -16.64 15.98
C ILE A 97 -4.33 -16.09 17.38
N ALA A 98 -4.53 -16.90 18.42
CA ALA A 98 -4.22 -16.50 19.79
C ALA A 98 -2.72 -16.19 19.98
N GLU A 99 -1.84 -16.97 19.36
CA GLU A 99 -0.40 -16.70 19.35
C GLU A 99 -0.03 -15.40 18.62
N TYR A 100 -0.58 -15.16 17.44
CA TYR A 100 -0.31 -13.92 16.70
C TYR A 100 -0.82 -12.69 17.46
N GLN A 101 -2.01 -12.78 18.05
CA GLN A 101 -2.55 -11.72 18.91
C GLN A 101 -1.66 -11.47 20.13
N LYS A 102 -1.09 -12.52 20.73
CA LYS A 102 -0.13 -12.38 21.83
C LYS A 102 1.15 -11.69 21.36
N LYS A 103 1.74 -12.15 20.26
CA LYS A 103 2.95 -11.55 19.65
C LYS A 103 2.74 -10.08 19.31
N LEU A 104 1.55 -9.72 18.80
CA LEU A 104 1.20 -8.34 18.49
C LEU A 104 1.17 -7.47 19.76
N ARG A 105 0.49 -7.92 20.82
CA ARG A 105 0.47 -7.20 22.10
C ARG A 105 1.87 -7.05 22.70
N ASP A 106 2.69 -8.09 22.64
CA ASP A 106 4.07 -8.06 23.15
C ASP A 106 4.93 -7.06 22.34
N ALA A 107 4.76 -7.00 21.02
CA ALA A 107 5.45 -6.03 20.16
C ALA A 107 4.96 -4.59 20.36
N GLU A 108 3.65 -4.38 20.54
CA GLU A 108 3.08 -3.07 20.86
C GLU A 108 3.59 -2.54 22.20
N GLU A 109 3.65 -3.40 23.23
CA GLU A 109 4.18 -3.03 24.54
C GLU A 109 5.69 -2.76 24.49
N ALA A 110 6.46 -3.55 23.71
CA ALA A 110 7.88 -3.28 23.48
C ALA A 110 8.09 -1.91 22.79
N HIS A 111 7.33 -1.60 21.74
CA HIS A 111 7.41 -0.32 21.04
C HIS A 111 7.01 0.86 21.94
N LYS A 112 5.99 0.68 22.78
CA LYS A 112 5.58 1.68 23.78
C LYS A 112 6.68 1.93 24.82
N GLN A 113 7.38 0.89 25.27
CA GLN A 113 8.51 1.03 26.19
C GLN A 113 9.71 1.71 25.52
N GLU A 114 10.00 1.40 24.26
CA GLU A 114 11.03 2.09 23.47
C GLU A 114 10.71 3.57 23.32
N LEU A 115 9.48 3.93 22.92
CA LEU A 115 9.00 5.31 22.86
C LEU A 115 9.16 6.04 24.20
N LYS A 116 8.81 5.39 25.29
CA LYS A 116 8.98 5.95 26.63
C LYS A 116 10.45 6.23 26.94
N SER A 117 11.34 5.28 26.64
CA SER A 117 12.79 5.45 26.83
C SER A 117 13.40 6.54 25.94
N VAL A 118 12.88 6.72 24.72
CA VAL A 118 13.29 7.77 23.79
C VAL A 118 12.79 9.14 24.27
N CYS A 119 11.55 9.21 24.76
CA CYS A 119 10.98 10.42 25.33
C CYS A 119 11.74 10.87 26.60
N GLU A 120 12.10 9.93 27.49
CA GLU A 120 12.91 10.20 28.68
C GLU A 120 14.33 10.69 28.29
N LYS A 121 14.95 10.12 27.26
CA LYS A 121 16.23 10.59 26.71
C LYS A 121 16.13 11.96 26.04
N ALA A 122 15.01 12.24 25.36
CA ALA A 122 14.73 13.53 24.74
C ALA A 122 14.51 14.62 25.80
N SER A 123 13.81 14.32 26.90
CA SER A 123 13.60 15.25 28.01
C SER A 123 14.87 15.49 28.86
N ALA A 124 15.78 14.52 28.95
CA ALA A 124 17.13 14.75 29.49
C ALA A 124 17.99 15.67 28.61
N THR A 125 17.77 15.64 27.28
CA THR A 125 18.46 16.51 26.30
C THR A 125 17.78 17.89 26.18
N ALA A 126 16.50 18.00 26.57
CA ALA A 126 15.70 19.22 26.51
C ALA A 126 15.95 20.21 27.67
N GLN A 127 16.88 19.94 28.59
CA GLN A 127 17.30 20.92 29.60
C GLN A 127 18.01 22.16 29.01
N TYR A 128 18.22 22.22 27.70
CA TYR A 128 18.81 23.37 27.00
C TYR A 128 17.90 24.05 25.97
N ASN A 129 16.62 23.64 25.82
CA ASN A 129 15.71 24.30 24.89
C ASN A 129 14.27 24.29 25.44
N VAL A 130 14.00 25.19 26.38
CA VAL A 130 12.63 25.52 26.81
C VAL A 130 12.12 26.67 25.94
N ASN A 131 11.38 26.39 24.86
CA ASN A 131 10.24 27.21 24.42
C ASN A 131 9.55 26.62 23.17
N LEU A 132 8.65 25.65 23.33
CA LEU A 132 7.75 25.26 22.21
C LEU A 132 6.31 24.94 22.64
N ASP A 133 5.92 25.19 23.89
CA ASP A 133 4.60 24.75 24.39
C ASP A 133 3.50 25.84 24.37
N TYR A 134 3.77 27.03 23.81
CA TYR A 134 2.80 28.15 23.86
C TYR A 134 1.94 28.36 22.60
N LEU A 135 2.09 27.57 21.53
CA LEU A 135 1.33 27.79 20.29
C LEU A 135 -0.01 27.03 20.18
N ALA A 136 -0.34 26.16 21.15
CA ALA A 136 -1.53 25.31 21.04
C ALA A 136 -2.85 25.95 21.52
N ASN A 137 -2.84 27.06 22.27
CA ASN A 137 -4.06 27.64 22.84
C ASN A 137 -4.14 29.15 22.59
N GLY A 138 -5.05 29.55 21.70
CA GLY A 138 -5.30 30.93 21.31
C GLY A 138 -5.85 31.80 22.44
N PHE A 139 -4.96 32.45 23.19
CA PHE A 139 -5.28 33.61 24.03
C PHE A 139 -4.09 34.57 24.03
N LEU A 140 -4.23 35.74 23.38
CA LEU A 140 -3.23 36.82 23.44
C LEU A 140 -3.36 37.58 24.77
N PRO A 141 -2.32 37.66 25.62
CA PRO A 141 -2.16 38.77 26.53
C PRO A 141 -1.40 39.89 25.81
N LYS A 142 -2.03 41.05 25.75
CA LYS A 142 -1.44 42.30 25.27
C LYS A 142 -0.27 42.68 26.19
N GLY A 143 0.96 42.50 25.71
CA GLY A 143 2.18 42.87 26.42
C GLY A 143 3.29 43.23 25.44
N LYS A 144 3.69 44.50 25.46
CA LYS A 144 4.77 45.08 24.65
C LYS A 144 6.09 44.32 24.87
N GLN A 145 6.68 43.78 23.81
CA GLN A 145 8.12 43.56 23.71
C GLN A 145 8.56 43.85 22.28
N ASP A 146 9.19 45.01 22.11
CA ASP A 146 10.12 45.27 21.02
C ASP A 146 11.22 44.22 21.08
N LEU A 147 11.32 43.36 20.07
CA LEU A 147 12.56 42.69 19.61
C LEU A 147 12.25 41.89 18.33
N ASN A 148 12.47 42.54 17.19
CA ASN A 148 12.86 41.93 15.91
C ASN A 148 11.94 40.83 15.33
N ASP A 149 10.69 41.18 15.04
CA ASP A 149 9.69 40.27 14.48
C ASP A 149 9.56 40.39 12.94
N SER A 150 10.67 40.15 12.23
CA SER A 150 10.67 40.15 10.74
C SER A 150 10.34 38.77 10.13
N ASN A 151 10.06 37.75 10.95
CA ASN A 151 9.99 36.36 10.51
C ASN A 151 8.67 35.63 10.81
N SER A 152 7.65 36.30 11.34
CA SER A 152 6.38 35.65 11.72
C SER A 152 5.15 36.17 10.96
N SER A 153 5.33 37.01 9.94
CA SER A 153 4.24 37.21 8.98
C SER A 153 4.09 35.92 8.21
N LEU A 154 3.12 35.09 8.64
CA LEU A 154 2.44 34.14 7.78
C LEU A 154 2.29 34.82 6.42
N ALA A 155 2.80 34.13 5.41
CA ALA A 155 2.87 34.54 4.01
C ALA A 155 1.77 35.54 3.60
N GLU A 156 2.12 36.49 2.74
CA GLU A 156 1.16 37.44 2.16
C GLU A 156 -0.09 36.67 1.68
N PRO A 157 -1.34 37.19 1.82
CA PRO A 157 -2.55 36.40 1.57
C PRO A 157 -2.55 35.63 0.24
N THR A 158 -1.92 36.22 -0.78
CA THR A 158 -1.69 35.64 -2.11
C THR A 158 -0.71 34.46 -2.11
N GLU A 159 0.37 34.53 -1.32
CA GLU A 159 1.38 33.48 -1.19
C GLU A 159 0.83 32.27 -0.41
N ALA A 160 -0.03 32.50 0.60
CA ALA A 160 -0.71 31.42 1.33
C ALA A 160 -1.67 30.61 0.42
N GLU A 161 -2.43 31.28 -0.45
CA GLU A 161 -3.29 30.62 -1.43
C GLU A 161 -2.48 29.85 -2.48
N TYR A 162 -1.40 30.45 -2.99
CA TYR A 162 -0.47 29.79 -3.91
C TYR A 162 0.12 28.52 -3.29
N LEU A 163 0.60 28.61 -2.04
CA LEU A 163 1.16 27.47 -1.32
C LEU A 163 0.14 26.34 -1.17
N ARG A 164 -1.12 26.66 -0.88
CA ARG A 164 -2.20 25.67 -0.80
C ARG A 164 -2.37 24.89 -2.11
N ASN A 165 -2.38 25.58 -3.26
CA ASN A 165 -2.54 24.96 -4.57
C ASN A 165 -1.33 24.08 -4.95
N VAL A 166 -0.13 24.59 -4.70
CA VAL A 166 1.13 23.88 -4.93
C VAL A 166 1.23 22.63 -4.05
N LEU A 167 0.85 22.74 -2.76
CA LEU A 167 0.81 21.62 -1.83
C LEU A 167 -0.22 20.57 -2.25
N TYR A 168 -1.42 20.99 -2.64
CA TYR A 168 -2.45 20.06 -3.12
C TYR A 168 -1.93 19.23 -4.30
N ARG A 169 -1.39 19.89 -5.33
CA ARG A 169 -0.83 19.20 -6.49
C ARG A 169 0.34 18.30 -6.10
N TYR A 170 1.24 18.80 -5.24
CA TYR A 170 2.38 18.03 -4.77
C TYR A 170 1.99 16.79 -3.96
N MET A 171 0.90 16.83 -3.17
CA MET A 171 0.46 15.70 -2.35
C MET A 171 -0.43 14.73 -3.10
N HIS A 172 -1.33 15.23 -3.95
CA HIS A 172 -2.30 14.42 -4.69
C HIS A 172 -1.67 13.67 -5.86
N GLU A 173 -0.83 14.35 -6.64
CA GLU A 173 -0.22 13.82 -7.87
C GLU A 173 1.23 13.41 -7.66
N ARG A 174 1.65 13.28 -6.39
CA ARG A 174 3.07 13.15 -5.99
C ARG A 174 3.82 12.02 -6.69
N GLU A 175 3.11 10.96 -7.02
CA GLU A 175 3.64 9.72 -7.60
C GLU A 175 3.68 9.77 -9.14
N THR A 176 2.85 10.60 -9.77
CA THR A 176 2.71 10.69 -11.23
C THR A 176 3.42 11.90 -11.84
N LEU A 177 3.81 12.88 -11.03
CA LEU A 177 4.47 14.12 -11.46
C LEU A 177 5.89 13.94 -12.02
N GLY A 178 6.57 12.83 -11.70
CA GLY A 178 7.96 12.60 -12.10
C GLY A 178 8.86 13.78 -11.72
N ARG A 179 9.58 14.38 -12.68
CA ARG A 179 10.48 15.52 -12.41
C ARG A 179 9.78 16.76 -11.85
N GLU A 180 8.49 16.92 -12.08
CA GLU A 180 7.72 18.06 -11.55
C GLU A 180 7.56 18.00 -10.03
N SER A 181 7.69 16.82 -9.41
CA SER A 181 7.66 16.66 -7.95
C SER A 181 8.83 17.40 -7.27
N VAL A 182 10.03 17.36 -7.87
CA VAL A 182 11.23 18.06 -7.38
C VAL A 182 11.05 19.57 -7.51
N THR A 183 10.46 20.03 -8.62
CA THR A 183 10.17 21.45 -8.82
C THR A 183 9.16 21.96 -7.80
N LEU A 184 8.08 21.22 -7.57
CA LEU A 184 7.10 21.56 -6.54
C LEU A 184 7.71 21.56 -5.14
N ALA A 185 8.55 20.58 -4.81
CA ALA A 185 9.25 20.54 -3.51
C ALA A 185 10.17 21.76 -3.32
N ARG A 186 10.86 22.21 -4.38
CA ARG A 186 11.66 23.45 -4.35
C ARG A 186 10.78 24.68 -4.11
N VAL A 187 9.67 24.80 -4.83
CA VAL A 187 8.71 25.90 -4.67
C VAL A 187 8.14 25.94 -3.25
N ILE A 188 7.69 24.79 -2.73
CA ILE A 188 7.17 24.67 -1.36
C ILE A 188 8.22 25.12 -0.36
N GLY A 189 9.46 24.61 -0.48
CA GLY A 189 10.52 24.97 0.45
C GLY A 189 10.93 26.44 0.37
N THR A 190 10.86 27.08 -0.81
CA THR A 190 11.09 28.53 -0.93
C THR A 190 9.99 29.37 -0.29
N VAL A 191 8.73 29.02 -0.55
CA VAL A 191 7.55 29.74 -0.04
C VAL A 191 7.39 29.52 1.48
N ALA A 192 7.64 28.30 1.95
CA ALA A 192 7.64 27.96 3.38
C ALA A 192 8.94 28.34 4.11
N ARG A 193 9.87 29.02 3.43
CA ARG A 193 11.14 29.52 3.99
C ARG A 193 11.97 28.45 4.70
N PHE A 194 12.14 27.30 4.06
CA PHE A 194 13.03 26.25 4.56
C PHE A 194 14.48 26.74 4.61
N THR A 195 15.24 26.29 5.60
CA THR A 195 16.69 26.52 5.59
C THR A 195 17.31 25.81 4.39
N ARG A 196 18.50 26.25 3.97
CA ARG A 196 19.17 25.67 2.81
C ARG A 196 19.44 24.18 2.99
N GLU A 197 19.75 23.76 4.22
CA GLU A 197 19.97 22.36 4.59
C GLU A 197 18.69 21.55 4.48
N GLN A 198 17.57 22.06 5.00
CA GLN A 198 16.26 21.43 4.91
C GLN A 198 15.80 21.28 3.46
N LEU A 199 15.95 22.35 2.66
CA LEU A 199 15.61 22.34 1.24
C LEU A 199 16.43 21.32 0.46
N ASN A 200 17.75 21.27 0.68
CA ASN A 200 18.62 20.30 0.02
C ASN A 200 18.28 18.86 0.41
N ALA A 201 17.95 18.60 1.68
CA ALA A 201 17.54 17.28 2.13
C ALA A 201 16.23 16.82 1.47
N VAL A 202 15.24 17.71 1.36
CA VAL A 202 13.97 17.44 0.70
C VAL A 202 14.17 17.17 -0.80
N VAL A 203 14.97 18.02 -1.47
CA VAL A 203 15.29 17.87 -2.90
C VAL A 203 16.03 16.57 -3.17
N ALA A 204 17.05 16.23 -2.38
CA ALA A 204 17.81 14.99 -2.54
C ALA A 204 16.92 13.74 -2.37
N LYS A 205 16.02 13.76 -1.38
CA LYS A 205 15.05 12.69 -1.16
C LYS A 205 14.06 12.56 -2.33
N GLU A 206 13.64 13.69 -2.90
CA GLU A 206 12.78 13.71 -4.07
C GLU A 206 13.45 13.24 -5.35
N GLU A 207 14.69 13.66 -5.57
CA GLU A 207 15.52 13.19 -6.69
C GLU A 207 15.74 11.69 -6.58
N GLN A 208 16.13 11.16 -5.41
CA GLN A 208 16.29 9.72 -5.18
C GLN A 208 15.02 8.93 -5.50
N ARG A 209 13.86 9.45 -5.08
CA ARG A 209 12.57 8.81 -5.36
C ARG A 209 12.26 8.82 -6.85
N ASN A 210 12.53 9.93 -7.54
CA ASN A 210 12.39 10.02 -8.99
C ASN A 210 13.37 9.10 -9.75
N HIS A 211 14.57 8.87 -9.21
CA HIS A 211 15.52 7.90 -9.76
C HIS A 211 15.02 6.46 -9.64
N GLY A 212 14.31 6.11 -8.55
CA GLY A 212 13.68 4.79 -8.39
C GLY A 212 12.70 4.41 -9.51
N TRP A 213 12.06 5.41 -10.15
CA TRP A 213 11.13 5.20 -11.26
C TRP A 213 11.80 5.18 -12.65
N VAL A 214 12.90 5.92 -12.85
CA VAL A 214 13.60 5.97 -14.16
C VAL A 214 14.69 4.90 -14.28
N GLU A 215 15.23 4.41 -13.16
CA GLU A 215 16.38 3.48 -13.14
C GLU A 215 15.99 2.03 -12.79
N GLY A 216 14.81 1.82 -12.17
CA GLY A 216 14.30 0.50 -11.79
C GLY A 216 14.07 -0.46 -12.95
N THR A 217 13.80 0.04 -14.15
CA THR A 217 13.65 -0.80 -15.35
C THR A 217 14.99 -1.27 -15.93
N VAL A 218 16.09 -0.58 -15.64
CA VAL A 218 17.40 -0.91 -16.27
C VAL A 218 18.29 -1.73 -15.34
N GLN A 219 18.25 -1.53 -14.02
CA GLN A 219 19.08 -2.29 -13.07
C GLN A 219 18.53 -3.69 -12.73
N GLY A 220 17.22 -3.90 -12.86
CA GLY A 220 16.59 -5.22 -12.65
C GLY A 220 16.99 -6.26 -13.71
N LEU A 221 17.20 -5.84 -14.96
CA LEU A 221 17.54 -6.76 -16.06
C LEU A 221 19.02 -7.16 -16.10
N ILE A 222 19.92 -6.32 -15.58
CA ILE A 222 21.36 -6.60 -15.58
C ILE A 222 21.73 -7.59 -14.46
N SER A 223 20.99 -7.57 -13.35
CA SER A 223 21.23 -8.46 -12.21
C SER A 223 20.82 -9.91 -12.49
N THR A 224 19.83 -10.14 -13.36
CA THR A 224 19.39 -11.50 -13.72
C THR A 224 20.24 -12.14 -14.83
N ALA A 225 20.93 -11.34 -15.67
CA ALA A 225 21.81 -11.87 -16.70
C ALA A 225 23.17 -12.36 -16.15
N ALA A 226 23.65 -11.78 -15.05
CA ALA A 226 24.91 -12.16 -14.43
C ALA A 226 24.87 -13.50 -13.68
N SER A 227 23.69 -13.97 -13.23
CA SER A 227 23.54 -15.24 -12.51
C SER A 227 23.34 -16.47 -13.41
N LEU A 228 23.18 -16.29 -14.73
CA LEU A 228 22.98 -17.38 -15.69
C LEU A 228 24.22 -17.71 -16.54
N THR A 229 25.34 -16.99 -16.37
CA THR A 229 26.61 -17.26 -17.09
C THR A 229 27.63 -18.05 -16.24
N SER A 230 27.27 -18.48 -15.03
CA SER A 230 28.13 -19.31 -14.18
C SER A 230 27.45 -20.64 -13.84
N ARG A 231 27.29 -21.51 -14.83
CA ARG A 231 27.15 -22.95 -14.65
C ARG A 231 27.64 -23.70 -15.88
#